data_AF-A0A3S4KFK8-F1
#
_entry.id   AF-A0A3S4KFK8-F1
#
_cell.length_a   1.000
_cell.length_b   1.000
_cell.length_c   1.000
_cell.angle_alpha   90.00
_cell.angle_beta   90.00
_cell.angle_gamma   90.00
#
_symmetry.space_group_name_H-M   'P 1'
#
loop_
_entity.id
_entity.type
_entity.pdbx_description
1 polymer ?
#
loop_
_entity_poly.entity_id
_entity_poly.type
_entity_poly.pdbx_seq_one_letter_code
_entity_poly.pdbx_strand_id
1 'polypeptide(L)'
;MTGTPPEMLSADYLRQQFALMGYQSDVRSFNTRYIYTDSNERKNWHNATGSTVIAAHEGKVRQQIIIMAHLDTYAPQSDKDVENNLGGLTLQGIDDNAMGLGVLLELAEHLKNVPTRYGIRFIATSGEEEGRLGAQNLLQRMSEAEKKNTLLVINLDIWWWAISFTSTAAAARRPRCAS
;
A
#
# COMPACT_ATOMS: atom_id res chain seq x y z
N MET A 1 7.42 -10.97 -1.72
CA MET A 1 6.24 -11.81 -1.41
C MET A 1 5.76 -11.56 0.00
N THR A 2 4.47 -11.31 0.15
CA THR A 2 3.78 -11.04 1.42
C THR A 2 4.18 -12.01 2.54
N GLY A 3 4.63 -11.46 3.68
CA GLY A 3 4.94 -12.24 4.90
C GLY A 3 6.23 -13.04 4.86
N THR A 4 7.09 -12.83 3.87
CA THR A 4 8.43 -13.43 3.82
C THR A 4 9.48 -12.55 4.52
N PRO A 5 10.59 -13.10 5.03
CA PRO A 5 11.65 -12.29 5.64
C PRO A 5 12.19 -11.17 4.72
N PRO A 6 12.40 -11.37 3.40
CA PRO A 6 12.80 -10.27 2.51
C PRO A 6 11.78 -9.13 2.45
N GLU A 7 10.48 -9.42 2.45
CA GLU A 7 9.42 -8.43 2.43
C GLU A 7 9.38 -7.61 3.74
N MET A 8 9.60 -8.25 4.88
CA MET A 8 9.77 -7.57 6.18
C MET A 8 11.01 -6.67 6.21
N LEU A 9 12.12 -7.09 5.61
CA LEU A 9 13.33 -6.27 5.47
C LEU A 9 13.09 -5.06 4.57
N SER A 10 12.33 -5.22 3.48
CA SER A 10 11.91 -4.09 2.63
C SER A 10 11.04 -3.09 3.39
N ALA A 11 10.10 -3.57 4.21
CA ALA A 11 9.27 -2.71 5.05
C ALA A 11 10.11 -1.92 6.08
N ASP A 12 11.08 -2.58 6.73
CA ASP A 12 11.98 -1.92 7.66
C ASP A 12 12.91 -0.91 6.96
N TYR A 13 13.39 -1.25 5.76
CA TYR A 13 14.18 -0.32 4.94
C TYR A 13 13.39 0.97 4.65
N LEU A 14 12.14 0.88 4.20
CA LEU A 14 11.29 2.05 3.97
C LEU A 14 11.10 2.88 5.23
N ARG A 15 10.81 2.22 6.37
CA ARG A 15 10.68 2.88 7.67
C ARG A 15 11.95 3.66 8.03
N GLN A 16 13.12 3.06 7.82
CA GLN A 16 14.42 3.69 8.07
C GLN A 16 14.66 4.89 7.13
N GLN A 17 14.36 4.77 5.84
CA GLN A 17 14.47 5.88 4.90
C GLN A 17 13.60 7.07 5.34
N PHE A 18 12.34 6.83 5.69
CA PHE A 18 11.48 7.89 6.22
C PHE A 18 12.03 8.52 7.49
N ALA A 19 12.57 7.71 8.41
CA ALA A 19 13.16 8.24 9.65
C ALA A 19 14.39 9.13 9.36
N LEU A 20 15.24 8.75 8.40
CA LEU A 20 16.38 9.56 7.95
C LEU A 20 15.95 10.91 7.35
N MET A 21 14.78 10.94 6.70
CA MET A 21 14.17 12.17 6.17
C MET A 21 13.48 13.03 7.23
N GLY A 22 13.42 12.56 8.49
CA GLY A 22 12.79 13.27 9.61
C GLY A 22 11.29 13.03 9.75
N TYR A 23 10.73 12.06 9.02
CA TYR A 23 9.33 11.69 9.16
C TYR A 23 9.09 10.89 10.44
N GLN A 24 7.91 11.09 11.03
CA GLN A 24 7.34 10.09 11.94
C GLN A 24 6.86 8.91 11.10
N SER A 25 7.53 7.76 11.25
CA SER A 25 7.20 6.52 10.54
C SER A 25 6.78 5.40 11.49
N ASP A 26 5.84 4.57 11.04
CA ASP A 26 5.30 3.42 11.77
C ASP A 26 5.19 2.22 10.83
N VAL A 27 5.39 1.00 11.37
CA VAL A 27 5.19 -0.25 10.65
C VAL A 27 4.16 -1.07 11.40
N ARG A 28 3.08 -1.40 10.70
CA ARG A 28 1.95 -2.15 11.24
C ARG A 28 1.86 -3.50 10.56
N SER A 29 1.98 -4.56 11.33
CA SER A 29 1.71 -5.91 10.87
C SER A 29 0.20 -6.21 10.88
N PHE A 30 -0.26 -6.99 9.92
CA PHE A 30 -1.62 -7.53 9.91
C PHE A 30 -1.62 -8.99 9.44
N ASN A 31 -2.47 -9.80 10.07
CA ASN A 31 -2.66 -11.18 9.64
C ASN A 31 -3.64 -11.20 8.46
N THR A 32 -3.30 -11.99 7.45
CA THR A 32 -4.09 -12.17 6.24
C THR A 32 -3.99 -13.61 5.75
N ARG A 33 -4.75 -13.92 4.70
CA ARG A 33 -4.69 -15.21 4.03
C ARG A 33 -5.08 -15.07 2.57
N TYR A 34 -4.51 -15.92 1.73
CA TYR A 34 -4.81 -16.03 0.31
C TYR A 34 -5.04 -17.49 -0.09
N ILE A 35 -5.60 -17.71 -1.28
CA ILE A 35 -5.91 -19.06 -1.76
C ILE A 35 -4.70 -19.58 -2.54
N TYR A 36 -4.29 -20.80 -2.24
CA TYR A 36 -3.31 -21.57 -3.00
C TYR A 36 -3.96 -22.81 -3.62
N THR A 37 -3.67 -23.09 -4.89
CA THR A 37 -4.22 -24.23 -5.64
C THR A 37 -3.14 -25.28 -5.90
N ASP A 38 -3.27 -26.46 -5.32
CA ASP A 38 -2.32 -27.55 -5.54
C ASP A 38 -2.49 -28.23 -6.91
N SER A 39 -1.57 -29.13 -7.25
CA SER A 39 -1.55 -29.90 -8.50
C SER A 39 -2.78 -30.79 -8.70
N ASN A 40 -3.56 -31.05 -7.65
CA ASN A 40 -4.82 -31.80 -7.69
C ASN A 40 -6.05 -30.86 -7.72
N GLU A 41 -5.85 -29.59 -8.06
CA GLU A 41 -6.87 -28.53 -8.10
C GLU A 41 -7.53 -28.22 -6.75
N ARG A 42 -6.93 -28.65 -5.64
CA ARG A 42 -7.47 -28.37 -4.30
C ARG A 42 -7.06 -26.97 -3.86
N LYS A 43 -8.05 -26.19 -3.42
CA LYS A 43 -7.87 -24.82 -2.92
C LYS A 43 -7.71 -24.82 -1.41
N ASN A 44 -6.58 -24.31 -0.93
CA ASN A 44 -6.27 -24.20 0.49
C ASN A 44 -6.00 -22.76 0.88
N TRP A 45 -6.35 -22.39 2.12
CA TRP A 45 -5.98 -21.10 2.67
C TRP A 45 -4.52 -21.11 3.12
N HIS A 46 -3.74 -20.18 2.61
CA HIS A 46 -2.39 -19.91 3.05
C HIS A 46 -2.40 -18.65 3.91
N ASN A 47 -1.98 -18.80 5.16
CA ASN A 47 -1.88 -17.67 6.08
C ASN A 47 -0.58 -16.90 5.82
N ALA A 48 -0.66 -15.58 5.92
CA ALA A 48 0.49 -14.69 5.84
C ALA A 48 0.34 -13.53 6.83
N THR A 49 1.46 -12.91 7.18
CA THR A 49 1.48 -11.68 7.97
C THR A 49 2.05 -10.58 7.09
N GLY A 50 1.18 -9.70 6.60
CA GLY A 50 1.58 -8.56 5.79
C GLY A 50 2.03 -7.38 6.65
N SER A 51 2.79 -6.47 6.05
CA SER A 51 3.24 -5.22 6.67
C SER A 51 2.62 -4.00 5.99
N THR A 52 2.40 -2.93 6.75
CA THR A 52 2.03 -1.61 6.25
C THR A 52 2.96 -0.57 6.85
N VAL A 53 3.73 0.11 6.01
CA VAL A 53 4.62 1.21 6.41
C VAL A 53 3.90 2.53 6.17
N ILE A 54 3.89 3.42 7.15
CA ILE A 54 3.23 4.73 7.07
C ILE A 54 4.22 5.80 7.50
N ALA A 55 4.33 6.88 6.73
CA ALA A 55 5.00 8.11 7.11
C ALA A 55 4.08 9.33 6.94
N ALA A 56 4.14 10.25 7.89
CA ALA A 56 3.23 11.41 7.94
C ALA A 56 3.97 12.74 7.75
N HIS A 57 3.54 13.50 6.73
CA HIS A 57 3.83 14.93 6.57
C HIS A 57 2.63 15.75 7.04
N GLU A 58 2.80 16.57 8.07
CA GLU A 58 1.67 17.34 8.60
C GLU A 58 1.36 18.59 7.76
N GLY A 59 0.07 18.81 7.52
CA GLY A 59 -0.42 19.99 6.82
C GLY A 59 -0.95 21.06 7.77
N LYS A 60 -1.30 22.21 7.21
CA LYS A 60 -1.95 23.32 7.95
C LYS A 60 -3.38 22.99 8.41
N VAL A 61 -4.06 22.04 7.76
CA VAL A 61 -5.43 21.63 8.09
C VAL A 61 -5.52 20.10 8.28
N ARG A 62 -6.59 19.63 8.92
CA ARG A 62 -6.79 18.21 9.27
C ARG A 62 -6.97 17.28 8.06
N GLN A 63 -7.31 17.82 6.89
CA GLN A 63 -7.49 17.01 5.69
C GLN A 63 -6.15 16.49 5.16
N GLN A 64 -6.18 15.31 4.54
CA GLN A 64 -4.99 14.61 4.05
C GLN A 64 -5.14 14.07 2.63
N ILE A 65 -3.99 13.87 1.99
CA ILE A 65 -3.81 13.14 0.75
C ILE A 65 -2.99 11.88 1.08
N ILE A 66 -3.41 10.74 0.55
CA ILE A 66 -2.65 9.49 0.66
C ILE A 66 -1.93 9.26 -0.66
N ILE A 67 -0.62 9.05 -0.59
CA ILE A 67 0.19 8.56 -1.70
C ILE A 67 0.62 7.16 -1.28
N MET A 68 0.23 6.17 -2.05
CA MET A 68 0.47 4.77 -1.71
C MET A 68 1.09 3.98 -2.85
N ALA A 69 1.80 2.92 -2.47
CA ALA A 69 2.34 1.88 -3.35
C ALA A 69 2.26 0.56 -2.57
N HIS A 70 2.52 -0.58 -3.22
CA HIS A 70 2.63 -1.85 -2.50
C HIS A 70 4.08 -2.34 -2.39
N LEU A 71 4.33 -3.12 -1.34
CA LEU A 71 5.66 -3.55 -0.93
C LEU A 71 5.94 -5.01 -1.27
N ASP A 72 4.88 -5.78 -1.45
CA ASP A 72 4.94 -7.16 -1.85
C ASP A 72 5.25 -7.31 -3.33
N THR A 73 5.69 -8.51 -3.65
CA THR A 73 5.87 -9.02 -5.00
C THR A 73 5.00 -10.26 -5.09
N TYR A 74 4.54 -10.61 -6.29
CA TYR A 74 3.70 -11.78 -6.52
C TYR A 74 4.15 -13.03 -5.74
N ALA A 75 3.30 -13.52 -4.84
CA ALA A 75 3.43 -14.85 -4.26
C ALA A 75 2.75 -15.89 -5.17
N PRO A 76 3.41 -17.02 -5.48
CA PRO A 76 2.79 -18.09 -6.26
C PRO A 76 1.48 -18.54 -5.61
N GLN A 77 0.41 -18.60 -6.41
CA GLN A 77 -0.93 -18.99 -5.96
C GLN A 77 -1.29 -20.42 -6.37
N SER A 78 -0.35 -21.14 -7.01
CA SER A 78 -0.53 -22.54 -7.39
C SER A 78 0.79 -23.28 -7.60
N ASP A 79 0.74 -24.61 -7.57
CA ASP A 79 1.90 -25.46 -7.94
C ASP A 79 2.36 -25.17 -9.37
N LYS A 80 1.43 -24.83 -10.26
CA LYS A 80 1.74 -24.40 -11.63
C LYS A 80 2.55 -23.10 -11.66
N ASP A 81 2.26 -22.14 -10.78
CA ASP A 81 3.02 -20.89 -10.69
C ASP A 81 4.45 -21.18 -10.23
N VAL A 82 4.60 -22.07 -9.23
CA VAL A 82 5.91 -22.53 -8.74
C VAL A 82 6.70 -23.22 -9.84
N GLU A 83 6.09 -24.15 -10.58
CA GLU A 83 6.73 -24.87 -11.70
C GLU A 83 7.15 -23.94 -12.84
N ASN A 84 6.41 -22.85 -13.06
CA ASN A 84 6.75 -21.83 -14.05
C ASN A 84 7.69 -20.74 -13.50
N ASN A 85 8.23 -20.91 -12.30
CA ASN A 85 9.11 -19.95 -11.63
C ASN A 85 8.49 -18.56 -11.49
N LEU A 86 7.19 -18.48 -11.19
CA LEU A 86 6.52 -17.21 -10.88
C LEU A 86 6.66 -16.92 -9.38
N GLY A 87 7.10 -15.70 -9.06
CA GLY A 87 7.36 -15.27 -7.68
C GLY A 87 8.76 -15.62 -7.17
N GLY A 88 9.01 -15.37 -5.88
CA GLY A 88 10.29 -15.70 -5.24
C GLY A 88 11.50 -15.01 -5.87
N LEU A 89 12.61 -15.75 -6.04
CA LEU A 89 13.86 -15.19 -6.57
C LEU A 89 13.81 -14.90 -8.08
N THR A 90 12.83 -15.45 -8.80
CA THR A 90 12.72 -15.33 -10.25
C THR A 90 11.80 -14.20 -10.68
N LEU A 91 10.99 -13.65 -9.76
CA LEU A 91 10.20 -12.44 -9.99
C LEU A 91 10.41 -11.43 -8.86
N GLN A 92 11.34 -10.50 -9.10
CA GLN A 92 11.80 -9.52 -8.11
C GLN A 92 10.87 -8.30 -7.97
N GLY A 93 9.86 -8.15 -8.83
CA GLY A 93 8.90 -7.04 -8.75
C GLY A 93 9.53 -5.66 -8.98
N ILE A 94 10.44 -5.54 -9.95
CA ILE A 94 11.09 -4.24 -10.27
C ILE A 94 10.03 -3.24 -10.69
N ASP A 95 9.23 -3.60 -11.70
CA ASP A 95 8.16 -2.74 -12.20
C ASP A 95 6.95 -2.77 -11.26
N ASP A 96 6.66 -3.94 -10.69
CA ASP A 96 5.53 -4.24 -9.83
C ASP A 96 6.02 -4.74 -8.45
N ASN A 97 6.36 -3.87 -7.50
CA ASN A 97 6.17 -2.41 -7.54
C ASN A 97 7.33 -1.62 -6.92
N ALA A 98 8.55 -2.12 -7.07
CA ALA A 98 9.75 -1.41 -6.58
C ALA A 98 9.88 0.00 -7.19
N MET A 99 9.48 0.19 -8.45
CA MET A 99 9.40 1.50 -9.09
C MET A 99 8.43 2.45 -8.36
N GLY A 100 7.22 2.02 -8.01
CA GLY A 100 6.26 2.84 -7.26
C GLY A 100 6.78 3.20 -5.87
N LEU A 101 7.47 2.29 -5.20
CA LEU A 101 8.17 2.58 -3.93
C LEU A 101 9.28 3.62 -4.12
N GLY A 102 10.04 3.55 -5.21
CA GLY A 102 11.07 4.53 -5.54
C GLY A 102 10.49 5.94 -5.72
N VAL A 103 9.41 6.07 -6.50
CA VAL A 103 8.70 7.35 -6.68
C VAL A 103 8.13 7.86 -5.35
N LEU A 104 7.60 6.96 -4.52
CA LEU A 104 7.05 7.30 -3.21
C LEU A 104 8.12 7.87 -2.27
N LEU A 105 9.31 7.27 -2.23
CA LEU A 105 10.45 7.78 -1.45
C LEU A 105 10.96 9.13 -1.99
N GLU A 106 11.05 9.27 -3.31
CA GLU A 106 11.51 10.52 -3.95
C GLU A 106 10.57 11.69 -3.64
N LEU A 107 9.25 11.44 -3.71
CA LEU A 107 8.24 12.44 -3.32
C LEU A 107 8.36 12.81 -1.85
N ALA A 108 8.61 11.84 -0.96
CA ALA A 108 8.81 12.11 0.46
C ALA A 108 10.07 12.96 0.69
N GLU A 109 11.19 12.63 0.06
CA GLU A 109 12.43 13.40 0.18
C GLU A 109 12.26 14.85 -0.28
N HIS A 110 11.57 15.07 -1.40
CA HIS A 110 11.31 16.41 -1.92
C HIS A 110 10.31 17.22 -1.10
N LEU A 111 9.36 16.58 -0.43
CA LEU A 111 8.30 17.25 0.31
C LEU A 111 8.63 17.48 1.79
N LYS A 112 9.67 16.84 2.35
CA LYS A 112 9.98 16.89 3.80
C LYS A 112 10.07 18.29 4.40
N ASN A 113 10.54 19.27 3.64
CA ASN A 113 10.70 20.66 4.08
C ASN A 113 9.70 21.62 3.41
N VAL A 114 8.74 21.11 2.63
CA VAL A 114 7.77 21.93 1.91
C VAL A 114 6.50 22.05 2.74
N PRO A 115 6.11 23.26 3.20
CA PRO A 115 4.86 23.43 3.93
C PRO A 115 3.66 23.18 3.02
N THR A 116 2.81 22.22 3.39
CA THR A 116 1.62 21.88 2.61
C THR A 116 0.34 22.36 3.31
N ARG A 117 -0.70 22.64 2.52
CA ARG A 117 -2.02 22.93 3.09
C ARG A 117 -2.61 21.69 3.76
N TYR A 118 -2.60 20.57 3.05
CA TYR A 118 -3.11 19.28 3.50
C TYR A 118 -1.98 18.39 4.01
N GLY A 119 -2.29 17.52 4.97
CA GLY A 119 -1.35 16.48 5.36
C GLY A 119 -1.10 15.51 4.22
N ILE A 120 0.08 14.91 4.17
CA ILE A 120 0.40 13.84 3.22
C ILE A 120 0.72 12.60 4.03
N ARG A 121 0.17 11.46 3.61
CA ARG A 121 0.50 10.14 4.15
C ARG A 121 1.16 9.35 3.04
N PHE A 122 2.41 8.99 3.24
CA PHE A 122 3.12 8.04 2.38
C PHE A 122 2.88 6.65 2.96
N ILE A 123 2.27 5.75 2.19
CA ILE A 123 1.85 4.43 2.68
C ILE A 123 2.33 3.34 1.74
N ALA A 124 3.11 2.39 2.25
CA ALA A 124 3.46 1.17 1.52
C ALA A 124 2.73 -0.03 2.16
N THR A 125 1.90 -0.75 1.40
CA THR A 125 1.11 -1.88 1.91
C THR A 125 1.54 -3.22 1.32
N SER A 126 1.46 -4.28 2.11
CA SER A 126 1.66 -5.66 1.66
C SER A 126 0.35 -6.29 1.15
N GLY A 127 0.44 -7.43 0.47
CA GLY A 127 -0.70 -8.22 0.04
C GLY A 127 -1.53 -7.58 -1.08
N GLU A 128 -0.95 -6.72 -1.91
CA GLU A 128 -1.64 -6.22 -3.10
C GLU A 128 -1.89 -7.35 -4.09
N GLU A 129 -0.85 -8.13 -4.36
CA GLU A 129 -0.81 -9.15 -5.41
C GLU A 129 -1.71 -10.34 -5.09
N GLU A 130 -1.99 -10.55 -3.80
CA GLU A 130 -2.92 -11.57 -3.31
C GLU A 130 -4.35 -11.03 -3.10
N GLY A 131 -4.68 -9.88 -3.68
CA GLY A 131 -6.03 -9.33 -3.73
C GLY A 131 -6.25 -8.09 -2.87
N ARG A 132 -5.29 -7.16 -2.84
CA ARG A 132 -5.39 -5.84 -2.18
C ARG A 132 -5.61 -5.92 -0.68
N LEU A 133 -5.08 -6.95 -0.04
CA LEU A 133 -5.28 -7.30 1.36
C LEU A 133 -4.78 -6.18 2.31
N GLY A 134 -3.62 -5.58 2.03
CA GLY A 134 -3.11 -4.47 2.83
C GLY A 134 -3.91 -3.18 2.69
N ALA A 135 -4.34 -2.83 1.48
CA ALA A 135 -5.20 -1.68 1.24
C ALA A 135 -6.57 -1.86 1.93
N GLN A 136 -7.14 -3.06 1.89
CA GLN A 136 -8.36 -3.40 2.63
C GLN A 136 -8.15 -3.31 4.15
N ASN A 137 -7.02 -3.81 4.67
CA ASN A 137 -6.69 -3.71 6.09
C ASN A 137 -6.57 -2.26 6.55
N LEU A 138 -5.90 -1.42 5.76
CA LEU A 138 -5.78 0.01 6.00
C LEU A 138 -7.18 0.66 6.08
N LEU A 139 -8.02 0.43 5.08
CA LEU A 139 -9.37 1.01 5.01
C LEU A 139 -10.26 0.59 6.19
N GLN A 140 -10.16 -0.66 6.63
CA GLN A 140 -10.92 -1.19 7.77
C GLN A 140 -10.50 -0.55 9.10
N ARG A 141 -9.22 -0.19 9.24
CA ARG A 141 -8.67 0.42 10.45
C ARG A 141 -8.89 1.94 10.52
N MET A 142 -9.18 2.59 9.39
CA MET A 142 -9.48 4.01 9.37
C MET A 142 -10.83 4.30 10.04
N SER A 143 -10.82 5.29 10.93
CA SER A 143 -12.06 5.87 11.47
C SER A 143 -12.87 6.60 10.40
N GLU A 144 -14.16 6.76 10.64
CA GLU A 144 -15.03 7.55 9.75
C GLU A 144 -14.55 9.01 9.59
N ALA A 145 -13.94 9.57 10.63
CA ALA A 145 -13.33 10.88 10.56
C ALA A 145 -12.10 10.91 9.63
N GLU A 146 -11.24 9.90 9.68
CA GLU A 146 -10.09 9.79 8.78
C GLU A 146 -10.52 9.58 7.32
N LYS A 147 -11.51 8.72 7.08
CA LYS A 147 -12.07 8.51 5.74
C LYS A 147 -12.63 9.82 5.17
N LYS A 148 -13.41 10.56 5.97
CA LYS A 148 -13.98 11.86 5.58
C LYS A 148 -12.94 12.94 5.33
N ASN A 149 -11.82 12.92 6.07
CA ASN A 149 -10.76 13.91 5.94
C ASN A 149 -9.71 13.55 4.88
N THR A 150 -9.72 12.32 4.37
CA THR A 150 -8.89 11.93 3.23
C THR A 150 -9.53 12.47 1.97
N LEU A 151 -8.88 13.35 1.21
CA LEU A 151 -9.46 14.02 0.03
C LEU A 151 -9.15 13.28 -1.27
N LEU A 152 -7.99 12.64 -1.32
CA LEU A 152 -7.43 11.99 -2.49
C LEU A 152 -6.54 10.84 -2.06
N VAL A 153 -6.65 9.73 -2.79
CA VAL A 153 -5.70 8.61 -2.76
C VAL A 153 -5.05 8.50 -4.13
N ILE A 154 -3.72 8.56 -4.18
CA ILE A 154 -2.89 8.35 -5.35
C ILE A 154 -2.23 6.98 -5.17
N ASN A 155 -2.62 6.00 -5.99
CA ASN A 155 -2.01 4.68 -5.99
C ASN A 155 -0.96 4.60 -7.11
N LEU A 156 0.30 4.48 -6.70
CA LEU A 156 1.48 4.30 -7.55
C LEU A 156 1.67 2.80 -7.76
N ASP A 157 0.89 2.26 -8.69
CA ASP A 157 0.84 0.86 -9.04
C ASP A 157 0.94 0.78 -10.56
N ILE A 158 1.74 -0.18 -11.05
CA ILE A 158 2.14 -0.28 -12.45
C ILE A 158 1.58 -1.57 -13.04
N TRP A 159 0.30 -1.86 -12.78
CA TRP A 159 -0.47 -2.70 -13.69
C TRP A 159 -0.83 -1.91 -14.94
N TRP A 160 -0.15 -2.20 -16.05
CA TRP A 160 -0.44 -1.61 -17.37
C TRP A 160 -0.39 -0.06 -17.35
N TRP A 161 0.82 0.51 -17.19
CA TRP A 161 1.16 1.94 -17.41
C TRP A 161 0.35 3.03 -16.65
N ALA A 162 -0.57 2.70 -15.75
CA ALA A 162 -1.54 3.66 -15.23
C ALA A 162 -1.44 3.93 -13.72
N ILE A 163 -1.12 5.17 -13.36
CA ILE A 163 -1.31 5.70 -11.99
C ILE A 163 -2.82 5.91 -11.75
N SER A 164 -3.33 5.36 -10.65
CA SER A 164 -4.76 5.46 -10.31
C SER A 164 -5.03 6.56 -9.27
N PHE A 165 -6.06 7.36 -9.53
CA PHE A 165 -6.51 8.43 -8.63
C PHE A 165 -7.93 8.15 -8.13
N THR A 166 -8.11 8.11 -6.81
CA THR A 166 -9.45 7.99 -6.20
C THR A 166 -9.74 9.20 -5.34
N SER A 167 -10.75 10.00 -5.73
CA SER A 167 -11.24 11.10 -4.90
C SER A 167 -12.38 10.64 -4.00
N THR A 168 -12.36 11.06 -2.74
CA THR A 168 -13.45 10.83 -1.77
C THR A 168 -14.54 11.90 -1.84
N ALA A 169 -14.38 12.93 -2.69
CA ALA A 169 -15.28 14.09 -2.76
C ALA A 169 -16.71 13.76 -3.25
N ALA A 170 -17.00 12.51 -3.63
CA ALA A 170 -18.33 12.09 -4.07
C ALA A 170 -19.36 11.86 -2.94
N ALA A 171 -18.94 11.72 -1.67
CA ALA A 171 -19.85 11.33 -0.58
C ALA A 171 -20.57 12.50 0.15
N ALA A 172 -20.38 13.75 -0.26
CA ALA A 172 -20.86 14.92 0.48
C ALA A 172 -21.85 15.84 -0.26
N ARG A 173 -22.52 15.37 -1.32
CA ARG A 173 -23.69 16.09 -1.88
C ARG A 173 -24.96 15.65 -1.15
N ARG A 174 -25.30 16.32 -0.04
CA ARG A 174 -26.67 16.30 0.51
C ARG A 174 -27.63 16.81 -0.58
N PRO A 175 -28.82 16.20 -0.78
CA PRO A 175 -29.85 16.83 -1.57
C PRO A 175 -30.27 18.12 -0.86
N ARG A 176 -30.33 19.21 -1.63
CA ARG A 176 -30.84 20.50 -1.16
C ARG A 176 -32.29 20.30 -0.71
N CYS A 177 -32.64 20.91 0.42
CA CYS A 177 -34.02 21.11 0.83
C CYS A 177 -34.83 21.65 -0.36
N ALA A 178 -35.92 20.98 -0.71
CA ALA A 178 -37.00 21.61 -1.43
C ALA A 178 -37.81 22.41 -0.40
N SER A 179 -38.05 23.67 -0.76
CA SER A 179 -38.96 24.65 -0.15
C SER A 179 -40.39 24.14 -0.04
#